data_AF-A0A941EPA3-F1
#
_entry.id   AF-A0A941EPA3-F1
#
_cell.length_a   1.000
_cell.length_b   1.000
_cell.length_c   1.000
_cell.angle_alpha   90.00
_cell.angle_beta   90.00
_cell.angle_gamma   90.00
#
_symmetry.space_group_name_H-M   'P 1'
#
loop_
_entity.id
_entity.type
_entity.pdbx_description
1 polymer ?
#
loop_
_entity_poly.entity_id
_entity_poly.type
_entity_poly.pdbx_seq_one_letter_code
_entity_poly.pdbx_strand_id
1 'polypeptide(L)'
;MTAAADKGGAGGTVGGPVTVELWPRSRPTARVTRLILGLGLYGVSEALMLAPAVGVDPWDVLHTGLAGLTGIPVGTVLILIGAVVLLLWIPLRQRPGLGTVANVVVIGGVVDLILGAMPVPHTLWLRWAVFLAGVLLNAVATGLYIGAGLGPGPRDGLTTALAARGHSIRVMRTGIELSVLVIGWLLGGDVGIGTVVYALAIGPLVHVTIPRLQLERTSAGTAGHAGHARRVAPAGQPVPAAEFVGPVEPTPVAVCAGAPSLI
;
A
#
# COMPACT_ATOMS: atom_id res chain seq x y z
N MET A 1 12.03 46.50 -39.16
CA MET A 1 12.24 45.25 -38.42
C MET A 1 11.05 45.06 -37.48
N THR A 2 10.09 44.25 -37.90
CA THR A 2 8.86 43.91 -37.18
C THR A 2 8.70 42.39 -37.25
N ALA A 3 8.71 41.72 -36.10
CA ALA A 3 8.27 40.34 -35.86
C ALA A 3 8.04 40.24 -34.34
N ALA A 4 6.82 40.16 -33.81
CA ALA A 4 5.84 39.07 -33.84
C ALA A 4 6.24 37.86 -32.97
N ALA A 5 5.59 37.81 -31.80
CA ALA A 5 5.13 36.68 -30.99
C ALA A 5 5.90 35.34 -30.94
N ASP A 6 6.16 34.87 -29.72
CA ASP A 6 5.63 33.56 -29.29
C ASP A 6 5.38 33.53 -27.77
N LYS A 7 4.19 33.03 -27.39
CA LYS A 7 3.75 32.74 -26.03
C LYS A 7 3.51 31.23 -25.97
N GLY A 8 4.08 30.55 -24.98
CA GLY A 8 3.51 29.30 -24.47
C GLY A 8 4.54 28.21 -24.21
N GLY A 9 4.49 27.61 -23.02
CA GLY A 9 5.37 26.48 -22.71
C GLY A 9 5.30 25.94 -21.29
N ALA A 10 4.08 25.77 -20.78
CA ALA A 10 3.66 24.79 -19.75
C ALA A 10 4.65 24.43 -18.62
N GLY A 11 4.34 24.93 -17.42
CA GLY A 11 4.82 24.37 -16.16
C GLY A 11 4.33 22.93 -15.96
N GLY A 12 5.27 22.01 -15.79
CA GLY A 12 5.00 20.65 -15.33
C GLY A 12 4.76 20.64 -13.82
N THR A 13 3.51 20.83 -13.41
CA THR A 13 3.08 20.55 -12.03
C THR A 13 2.95 19.05 -11.83
N VAL A 14 4.02 18.41 -11.36
CA VAL A 14 3.96 17.07 -10.74
C VAL A 14 3.27 17.23 -9.39
N GLY A 15 1.94 17.13 -9.38
CA GLY A 15 1.15 17.37 -8.17
C GLY A 15 -0.33 17.06 -8.33
N GLY A 16 -0.67 15.98 -9.04
CA GLY A 16 -2.03 15.44 -8.98
C GLY A 16 -2.29 14.82 -7.60
N PRO A 17 -3.49 14.96 -7.02
CA PRO A 17 -3.83 14.24 -5.79
C PRO A 17 -3.68 12.74 -6.05
N VAL A 18 -2.89 12.06 -5.23
CA VAL A 18 -2.82 10.60 -5.23
C VAL A 18 -4.20 10.08 -4.85
N THR A 19 -5.03 9.80 -5.84
CA THR A 19 -6.30 9.12 -5.66
C THR A 19 -5.98 7.68 -5.27
N VAL A 20 -5.94 7.42 -3.97
CA VAL A 20 -5.98 6.05 -3.44
C VAL A 20 -7.28 5.45 -3.96
N GLU A 21 -7.19 4.55 -4.95
CA GLU A 21 -8.33 3.79 -5.43
C GLU A 21 -8.84 2.95 -4.25
N LEU A 22 -9.92 3.42 -3.62
CA LEU A 22 -10.52 2.83 -2.42
C LEU A 22 -10.96 1.37 -2.63
N TRP A 23 -11.07 0.95 -3.89
CA TRP A 23 -11.58 -0.36 -4.29
C TRP A 23 -10.88 -0.84 -5.57
N PRO A 24 -9.92 -1.79 -5.48
CA PRO A 24 -9.34 -2.39 -6.67
C PRO A 24 -10.44 -3.16 -7.43
N ARG A 25 -10.76 -2.72 -8.66
CA ARG A 25 -11.81 -3.35 -9.49
C ARG A 25 -11.53 -4.81 -9.84
N SER A 26 -10.29 -5.28 -9.68
CA SER A 26 -9.89 -6.67 -9.89
C SER A 26 -10.01 -7.52 -8.59
N ARG A 27 -10.83 -8.57 -8.64
CA ARG A 27 -10.97 -9.61 -7.59
C ARG A 27 -11.32 -9.08 -6.18
N PRO A 28 -12.42 -8.33 -6.03
CA PRO A 28 -12.78 -7.72 -4.74
C PRO A 28 -13.00 -8.74 -3.63
N THR A 29 -13.67 -9.86 -3.94
CA THR A 29 -13.92 -10.95 -3.00
C THR A 29 -12.61 -11.54 -2.47
N ALA A 30 -11.68 -11.90 -3.37
CA ALA A 30 -10.38 -12.45 -2.97
C ALA A 30 -9.57 -11.49 -2.09
N ARG A 31 -9.62 -10.17 -2.38
CA ARG A 31 -8.94 -9.15 -1.57
C ARG A 31 -9.58 -8.99 -0.19
N VAL A 32 -10.91 -8.95 -0.11
CA VAL A 32 -11.64 -8.85 1.16
C VAL A 32 -11.44 -10.12 2.00
N THR A 33 -11.56 -11.31 1.41
CA THR A 33 -11.31 -12.57 2.11
C THR A 33 -9.88 -12.63 2.64
N ARG A 34 -8.88 -12.23 1.83
CA ARG A 34 -7.48 -12.18 2.26
C ARG A 34 -7.25 -11.16 3.38
N LEU A 35 -7.91 -10.00 3.31
CA LEU A 35 -7.87 -8.99 4.35
C LEU A 35 -8.43 -9.56 5.66
N ILE A 36 -9.67 -10.06 5.66
CA ILE A 36 -10.33 -10.56 6.88
C ILE A 36 -9.55 -11.75 7.48
N LEU A 37 -9.07 -12.67 6.64
CA LEU A 37 -8.21 -13.76 7.09
C LEU A 37 -6.91 -13.23 7.71
N GLY A 38 -6.25 -12.28 7.03
CA GLY A 38 -5.03 -11.66 7.53
C GLY A 38 -5.24 -10.94 8.87
N LEU A 39 -6.32 -10.17 9.01
CA LEU A 39 -6.65 -9.46 10.25
C LEU A 39 -7.03 -10.41 11.39
N GLY A 40 -7.79 -11.48 11.10
CA GLY A 40 -8.11 -12.50 12.08
C GLY A 40 -6.86 -13.23 12.58
N LEU A 41 -5.97 -13.65 11.68
CA LEU A 41 -4.69 -14.26 12.05
C LEU A 41 -3.78 -13.28 12.80
N TYR A 42 -3.87 -11.98 12.47
CA TYR A 42 -3.14 -10.95 13.21
C TYR A 42 -3.63 -10.88 14.66
N GLY A 43 -4.94 -10.78 14.90
CA GLY A 43 -5.50 -10.79 16.26
C GLY A 43 -5.16 -12.06 17.05
N VAL A 44 -5.18 -13.23 16.40
CA VAL A 44 -4.71 -14.48 17.03
C VAL A 44 -3.24 -14.38 17.40
N SER A 45 -2.39 -13.85 16.50
CA SER A 45 -0.96 -13.71 16.76
C SER A 45 -0.66 -12.79 17.95
N GLU A 46 -1.39 -11.68 18.09
CA GLU A 46 -1.25 -10.75 19.22
C GLU A 46 -1.64 -11.45 20.53
N ALA A 47 -2.77 -12.17 20.55
CA ALA A 47 -3.18 -12.94 21.74
C ALA A 47 -2.14 -14.01 22.14
N LEU A 48 -1.50 -14.68 21.17
CA LEU A 48 -0.42 -15.64 21.41
C LEU A 48 0.86 -14.96 21.94
N MET A 49 1.10 -13.68 21.64
CA MET A 49 2.23 -12.94 22.19
C MET A 49 1.91 -12.38 23.59
N LEU A 50 0.67 -11.97 23.84
CA LEU A 50 0.18 -11.42 25.10
C LEU A 50 0.08 -12.48 26.20
N ALA A 51 -0.63 -13.58 25.96
CA ALA A 51 -0.98 -14.56 26.99
C ALA A 51 0.22 -15.19 27.72
N PRO A 52 1.36 -15.46 27.07
CA PRO A 52 2.54 -15.97 27.75
C PRO A 52 3.24 -14.95 28.66
N ALA A 53 2.95 -13.66 28.63
CA ALA A 53 3.56 -12.63 29.48
C ALA A 53 5.11 -12.72 29.59
N VAL A 54 5.80 -12.98 28.48
CA VAL A 54 7.29 -12.96 28.40
C VAL A 54 7.82 -11.63 27.82
N GLY A 55 6.91 -10.69 27.54
CA GLY A 55 7.10 -9.47 26.77
C GLY A 55 6.19 -9.46 25.54
N VAL A 56 5.92 -8.27 25.00
CA VAL A 56 5.02 -8.06 23.85
C VAL A 56 5.62 -7.07 22.85
N ASP A 57 4.95 -6.81 21.72
CA ASP A 57 5.40 -5.81 20.77
C ASP A 57 5.28 -4.38 21.32
N PRO A 58 6.00 -3.38 20.75
CA PRO A 58 5.99 -2.01 21.26
C PRO A 58 4.61 -1.38 21.44
N TRP A 59 3.65 -1.69 20.57
CA TRP A 59 2.30 -1.13 20.66
C TRP A 59 1.49 -1.83 21.76
N ASP A 60 1.63 -3.14 21.91
CA ASP A 60 1.01 -3.86 23.01
C ASP A 60 1.58 -3.49 24.38
N VAL A 61 2.81 -2.98 24.48
CA VAL A 61 3.28 -2.37 25.73
C VAL A 61 2.39 -1.17 26.10
N LEU A 62 2.02 -0.33 25.14
CA LEU A 62 1.07 0.76 25.37
C LEU A 62 -0.34 0.24 25.71
N HIS A 63 -0.83 -0.76 24.97
CA HIS A 63 -2.17 -1.30 25.18
C HIS A 63 -2.32 -1.98 26.55
N THR A 64 -1.35 -2.81 26.95
CA THR A 64 -1.34 -3.47 28.26
C THR A 64 -1.19 -2.48 29.41
N GLY A 65 -0.35 -1.44 29.27
CA GLY A 65 -0.25 -0.38 30.28
C GLY A 65 -1.57 0.37 30.49
N LEU A 66 -2.24 0.76 29.41
CA LEU A 66 -3.54 1.41 29.49
C LEU A 66 -4.65 0.47 30.00
N ALA A 67 -4.63 -0.81 29.61
CA ALA A 67 -5.57 -1.81 30.12
C ALA A 67 -5.41 -2.00 31.64
N GLY A 68 -4.16 -2.05 32.13
CA GLY A 68 -3.86 -2.14 33.56
C GLY A 68 -4.35 -0.94 34.37
N LEU A 69 -4.27 0.27 33.81
CA LEU A 69 -4.73 1.49 34.48
C LEU A 69 -6.24 1.69 34.45
N THR A 70 -6.91 1.26 33.38
CA THR A 70 -8.35 1.52 33.16
C THR A 70 -9.25 0.34 33.52
N GLY A 71 -8.71 -0.87 33.60
CA GLY A 71 -9.49 -2.11 33.74
C GLY A 71 -10.23 -2.54 32.46
N ILE A 72 -10.02 -1.84 31.34
CA ILE A 72 -10.63 -2.16 30.05
C ILE A 72 -9.85 -3.33 29.41
N PRO A 73 -10.52 -4.29 28.75
CA PRO A 73 -9.85 -5.38 28.03
C PRO A 73 -8.85 -4.87 26.98
N VAL A 74 -7.73 -5.58 26.81
CA VAL A 74 -6.61 -5.16 25.94
C VAL A 74 -7.06 -4.98 24.49
N GLY A 75 -7.88 -5.88 23.95
CA GLY A 75 -8.39 -5.77 22.59
C GLY A 75 -9.28 -4.55 22.38
N THR A 76 -10.05 -4.16 23.41
CA THR A 76 -10.83 -2.92 23.41
C THR A 76 -9.93 -1.69 23.46
N VAL A 77 -8.83 -1.71 24.22
CA VAL A 77 -7.82 -0.64 24.22
C VAL A 77 -7.15 -0.51 22.85
N LEU A 78 -6.82 -1.63 22.18
CA LEU A 78 -6.34 -1.64 20.78
C LEU A 78 -7.31 -0.88 19.86
N ILE A 79 -8.61 -1.12 19.99
CA ILE A 79 -9.64 -0.45 19.18
C ILE A 79 -9.64 1.06 19.44
N LEU A 80 -9.61 1.46 20.72
CA LEU A 80 -9.64 2.87 21.11
C LEU A 80 -8.39 3.62 20.63
N ILE A 81 -7.20 3.04 20.83
CA ILE A 81 -5.94 3.63 20.35
C ILE A 81 -5.90 3.68 18.83
N GLY A 82 -6.35 2.61 18.15
CA GLY A 82 -6.51 2.61 16.69
C GLY A 82 -7.42 3.75 16.20
N ALA A 83 -8.54 3.99 16.89
CA ALA A 83 -9.44 5.11 16.59
C ALA A 83 -8.77 6.47 16.83
N VAL A 84 -8.02 6.65 17.91
CA VAL A 84 -7.24 7.87 18.18
C VAL A 84 -6.21 8.12 17.08
N VAL A 85 -5.46 7.09 16.66
CA VAL A 85 -4.49 7.20 15.57
C VAL A 85 -5.19 7.56 14.25
N LEU A 86 -6.36 6.98 13.98
CA LEU A 86 -7.17 7.35 12.81
C LEU A 86 -7.64 8.80 12.86
N LEU A 87 -7.99 9.34 14.03
CA LEU A 87 -8.32 10.76 14.18
C LEU A 87 -7.10 11.67 13.92
N LEU A 88 -5.90 11.23 14.31
CA LEU A 88 -4.66 11.94 13.98
C LEU A 88 -4.38 11.99 12.47
N TRP A 89 -5.07 11.17 11.65
CA TRP A 89 -4.94 11.26 10.19
C TRP A 89 -5.69 12.46 9.58
N ILE A 90 -6.67 13.04 10.28
CA ILE A 90 -7.41 14.22 9.83
C ILE A 90 -6.46 15.39 9.51
N PRO A 91 -5.54 15.81 10.42
CA PRO A 91 -4.54 16.83 10.09
C PRO A 91 -3.49 16.35 9.08
N LEU A 92 -3.28 15.04 8.95
CA LEU A 92 -2.39 14.44 7.94
C LEU A 92 -3.03 14.41 6.54
N ARG A 93 -4.33 14.75 6.41
CA ARG A 93 -5.11 14.70 5.16
C ARG A 93 -5.09 13.32 4.49
N GLN A 94 -4.90 12.26 5.26
CA GLN A 94 -4.99 10.88 4.76
C GLN A 94 -6.42 10.37 4.87
N ARG A 95 -6.92 9.72 3.81
CA ARG A 95 -8.24 9.10 3.79
C ARG A 95 -8.12 7.64 4.23
N PRO A 96 -8.68 7.24 5.39
CA PRO A 96 -8.67 5.85 5.80
C PRO A 96 -9.46 5.01 4.80
N GLY A 97 -8.92 3.84 4.44
CA GLY A 97 -9.62 2.85 3.62
C GLY A 97 -10.49 1.93 4.48
N LEU A 98 -11.34 1.13 3.82
CA LEU A 98 -12.10 0.07 4.50
C LEU A 98 -11.18 -0.89 5.26
N GLY A 99 -10.01 -1.21 4.70
CA GLY A 99 -9.00 -2.05 5.37
C GLY A 99 -8.47 -1.44 6.66
N THR A 100 -8.35 -0.11 6.74
CA THR A 100 -7.85 0.59 7.93
C THR A 100 -8.84 0.48 9.09
N VAL A 101 -10.13 0.69 8.84
CA VAL A 101 -11.17 0.57 9.87
C VAL A 101 -11.36 -0.89 10.27
N ALA A 102 -11.40 -1.80 9.30
CA ALA A 102 -11.50 -3.23 9.57
C ALA A 102 -10.32 -3.74 10.40
N ASN A 103 -9.10 -3.24 10.16
CA ASN A 103 -7.91 -3.61 10.91
C ASN A 103 -8.08 -3.35 12.41
N VAL A 104 -8.53 -2.15 12.78
CA VAL A 104 -8.76 -1.77 14.18
C VAL A 104 -9.79 -2.68 14.84
N VAL A 105 -10.96 -2.82 14.22
CA VAL A 105 -12.11 -3.51 14.83
C VAL A 105 -11.89 -5.02 14.90
N VAL A 106 -11.40 -5.62 13.81
CA VAL A 106 -11.23 -7.09 13.72
C VAL A 106 -10.10 -7.56 14.63
N ILE A 107 -8.95 -6.86 14.63
CA ILE A 107 -7.81 -7.28 15.44
C ILE A 107 -8.17 -7.22 16.92
N GLY A 108 -8.66 -6.09 17.40
CA GLY A 108 -9.01 -5.94 18.82
C GLY A 108 -10.08 -6.93 19.28
N GLY A 109 -11.13 -7.12 18.46
CA GLY A 109 -12.19 -8.09 18.79
C GLY A 109 -11.68 -9.53 18.84
N VAL A 110 -10.77 -9.91 17.94
CA VAL A 110 -10.16 -11.26 17.96
C VAL A 110 -9.20 -11.42 19.13
N VAL A 111 -8.44 -10.38 19.50
CA VAL A 111 -7.56 -10.43 20.68
C VAL A 111 -8.37 -10.75 21.93
N ASP A 112 -9.43 -9.99 22.22
CA ASP A 112 -10.26 -10.22 23.41
C ASP A 112 -10.94 -11.61 23.36
N LEU A 113 -11.41 -12.04 22.19
CA LEU A 113 -12.00 -13.37 22.02
C LEU A 113 -11.02 -14.49 22.34
N ILE A 114 -9.79 -14.42 21.80
CA ILE A 114 -8.79 -15.47 21.98
C ILE A 114 -8.23 -15.45 23.39
N LEU A 115 -7.95 -14.28 23.98
CA LEU A 115 -7.51 -14.18 25.37
C LEU A 115 -8.57 -14.69 26.36
N GLY A 116 -9.86 -14.50 26.06
CA GLY A 116 -10.95 -15.04 26.88
C GLY A 116 -11.12 -16.56 26.78
N ALA A 117 -10.67 -17.18 25.67
CA ALA A 117 -10.82 -18.61 25.42
C ALA A 117 -9.55 -19.43 25.67
N MET A 118 -8.37 -18.80 25.58
CA MET A 118 -7.08 -19.49 25.59
C MET A 118 -6.57 -19.69 27.02
N PRO A 119 -6.16 -20.92 27.39
CA PRO A 119 -5.52 -21.15 28.68
C PRO A 119 -4.12 -20.50 28.73
N VAL A 120 -3.78 -19.91 29.87
CA VAL A 120 -2.47 -19.28 30.09
C VAL A 120 -1.39 -20.37 30.24
N PRO A 121 -0.32 -20.37 29.43
CA PRO A 121 0.75 -21.34 29.57
C PRO A 121 1.57 -21.08 30.84
N HIS A 122 1.71 -22.10 31.71
CA HIS A 122 2.44 -21.97 32.97
C HIS A 122 3.92 -22.34 32.88
N THR A 123 4.29 -23.27 31.99
CA THR A 123 5.66 -23.75 31.85
C THR A 123 6.48 -22.82 30.97
N LEU A 124 7.70 -22.49 31.38
CA LEU A 124 8.55 -21.49 30.70
C LEU A 124 8.79 -21.82 29.22
N TRP A 125 9.10 -23.08 28.90
CA TRP A 125 9.33 -23.49 27.52
C TRP A 125 8.07 -23.34 26.65
N LEU A 126 6.89 -23.60 27.21
CA LEU A 126 5.63 -23.46 26.49
C LEU A 126 5.28 -21.99 26.28
N ARG A 127 5.53 -21.13 27.29
CA ARG A 127 5.38 -19.68 27.17
C ARG A 127 6.18 -19.15 25.98
N TRP A 128 7.45 -19.56 25.85
CA TRP A 128 8.29 -19.19 24.71
C TRP A 128 7.84 -19.80 23.40
N ALA A 129 7.44 -21.08 23.38
CA ALA A 129 6.95 -21.71 22.16
C ALA A 129 5.70 -21.01 21.60
N VAL A 130 4.75 -20.68 22.47
CA VAL A 130 3.52 -19.94 22.12
C VAL A 130 3.86 -18.53 21.64
N PHE A 131 4.72 -17.81 22.37
CA PHE A 131 5.16 -16.47 21.99
C PHE A 131 5.83 -16.45 20.60
N LEU A 132 6.79 -17.35 20.36
CA LEU A 132 7.51 -17.44 19.07
C LEU A 132 6.59 -17.84 17.92
N ALA A 133 5.63 -18.74 18.17
CA ALA A 133 4.57 -19.05 17.19
C ALA A 133 3.74 -17.81 16.86
N GLY A 134 3.40 -17.00 17.88
CA GLY A 134 2.78 -15.69 17.72
C GLY A 134 3.58 -14.76 16.82
N VAL A 135 4.89 -14.58 17.07
CA VAL A 135 5.77 -13.72 16.23
C VAL A 135 5.80 -14.17 14.77
N LEU A 136 5.93 -15.47 14.52
CA LEU A 136 5.93 -16.03 13.16
C LEU A 136 4.58 -15.82 12.47
N LEU A 137 3.49 -16.09 13.18
CA LEU A 137 2.13 -15.89 12.66
C LEU A 137 1.87 -14.41 12.37
N ASN A 138 2.35 -13.50 13.23
CA ASN A 138 2.23 -12.06 13.08
C ASN A 138 2.86 -11.59 11.76
N ALA A 139 4.04 -12.11 11.41
CA ALA A 139 4.69 -11.79 10.15
C ALA A 139 3.89 -12.29 8.92
N VAL A 140 3.32 -13.50 8.98
CA VAL A 140 2.48 -14.05 7.91
C VAL A 140 1.18 -13.26 7.77
N ALA A 141 0.50 -12.99 8.88
CA ALA A 141 -0.72 -12.20 8.95
C ALA A 141 -0.49 -10.79 8.38
N THR A 142 0.65 -10.17 8.71
CA THR A 142 1.08 -8.88 8.17
C THR A 142 1.17 -8.90 6.65
N GLY A 143 1.81 -9.92 6.08
CA GLY A 143 1.89 -10.09 4.64
C GLY A 143 0.51 -10.29 3.98
N LEU A 144 -0.41 -11.02 4.63
CA LEU A 144 -1.77 -11.24 4.12
C LEU A 144 -2.59 -9.96 4.09
N TYR A 145 -2.64 -9.19 5.19
CA TYR A 145 -3.49 -7.99 5.24
C TYR A 145 -2.92 -6.87 4.36
N ILE A 146 -1.61 -6.60 4.42
CA ILE A 146 -0.98 -5.58 3.56
C ILE A 146 -1.12 -5.99 2.10
N GLY A 147 -0.90 -7.27 1.81
CA GLY A 147 -0.99 -7.84 0.47
C GLY A 147 -2.40 -7.78 -0.16
N ALA A 148 -3.46 -7.58 0.63
CA ALA A 148 -4.82 -7.36 0.11
C ALA A 148 -4.97 -6.03 -0.62
N GLY A 149 -4.19 -5.00 -0.23
CA GLY A 149 -4.17 -3.70 -0.90
C GLY A 149 -5.43 -2.84 -0.66
N LEU A 150 -6.15 -3.06 0.44
CA LEU A 150 -7.39 -2.34 0.78
C LEU A 150 -7.20 -1.17 1.77
N GLY A 151 -5.96 -0.73 1.94
CA GLY A 151 -5.56 0.35 2.85
C GLY A 151 -4.62 -0.16 3.96
N PRO A 152 -3.63 0.63 4.38
CA PRO A 152 -2.74 0.29 5.48
C PRO A 152 -3.48 0.33 6.83
N GLY A 153 -2.95 -0.35 7.86
CA GLY A 153 -3.43 -0.20 9.23
C GLY A 153 -3.12 1.19 9.80
N PRO A 154 -3.74 1.62 10.92
CA PRO A 154 -3.52 2.95 11.50
C PRO A 154 -2.04 3.26 11.80
N ARG A 155 -1.31 2.29 12.37
CA ARG A 155 0.14 2.36 12.64
C ARG A 155 0.95 2.55 11.36
N ASP A 156 0.68 1.74 10.34
CA ASP A 156 1.41 1.76 9.08
C ASP A 156 1.16 3.04 8.30
N GLY A 157 -0.10 3.49 8.28
CA GLY A 157 -0.46 4.73 7.62
C GLY A 157 0.11 5.95 8.36
N LEU A 158 0.14 5.95 9.71
CA LEU A 158 0.84 7.00 10.46
C LEU A 158 2.32 7.08 10.09
N THR A 159 3.00 5.93 10.03
CA THR A 159 4.42 5.85 9.66
C THR A 159 4.67 6.39 8.25
N THR A 160 3.87 5.96 7.28
CA THR A 160 3.99 6.41 5.88
C THR A 160 3.60 7.89 5.71
N ALA A 161 2.61 8.38 6.45
CA ALA A 161 2.19 9.78 6.46
C ALA A 161 3.29 10.72 6.93
N LEU A 162 3.94 10.36 8.04
CA LEU A 162 5.03 11.16 8.59
C LEU A 162 6.28 11.08 7.70
N ALA A 163 6.57 9.91 7.12
CA ALA A 163 7.69 9.78 6.19
C ALA A 163 7.49 10.62 4.91
N ALA A 164 6.25 10.77 4.43
CA ALA A 164 5.93 11.61 3.29
C ALA A 164 6.25 13.11 3.51
N ARG A 165 6.56 13.53 4.75
CA ARG A 165 7.02 14.89 5.08
C ARG A 165 8.53 15.11 4.94
N GLY A 166 9.26 14.16 4.34
CA GLY A 166 10.69 14.30 4.04
C GLY A 166 11.62 13.48 4.93
N HIS A 167 11.09 12.57 5.74
CA HIS A 167 11.88 11.66 6.57
C HIS A 167 11.87 10.24 6.01
N SER A 168 12.92 9.46 6.32
CA SER A 168 12.93 8.06 5.92
C SER A 168 11.88 7.24 6.71
N ILE A 169 11.26 6.26 6.04
CA ILE A 169 10.32 5.31 6.66
C ILE A 169 10.93 4.64 7.89
N ARG A 170 12.23 4.30 7.83
CA ARG A 170 12.95 3.66 8.95
C ARG A 170 12.96 4.56 10.19
N VAL A 171 13.35 5.83 10.03
CA VAL A 171 13.43 6.78 11.15
C VAL A 171 12.05 7.02 11.76
N MET A 172 11.02 7.23 10.94
CA MET A 172 9.66 7.45 11.45
C MET A 172 9.11 6.21 12.16
N ARG A 173 9.32 5.01 11.58
CA ARG A 173 8.89 3.75 12.21
C ARG A 173 9.56 3.55 13.56
N THR A 174 10.88 3.66 13.62
CA THR A 174 11.64 3.50 14.86
C THR A 174 11.26 4.56 15.90
N GLY A 175 11.11 5.81 15.48
CA GLY A 175 10.70 6.90 16.38
C GLY A 175 9.33 6.67 17.00
N ILE A 176 8.33 6.27 16.20
CA ILE A 176 7.00 5.94 16.71
C ILE A 176 7.07 4.72 17.63
N GLU A 177 7.71 3.63 17.20
CA GLU A 177 7.82 2.38 17.99
C GLU A 177 8.50 2.62 19.34
N LEU A 178 9.58 3.40 19.38
CA LEU A 178 10.25 3.76 20.64
C LEU A 178 9.37 4.66 21.51
N SER A 179 8.63 5.58 20.90
CA SER A 179 7.77 6.50 21.66
C SER A 179 6.62 5.75 22.33
N VAL A 180 5.91 4.87 21.61
CA VAL A 180 4.83 4.06 22.19
C VAL A 180 5.36 3.05 23.21
N LEU A 181 6.53 2.47 22.98
CA LEU A 181 7.20 1.60 23.94
C LEU A 181 7.52 2.33 25.24
N VAL A 182 8.14 3.51 25.17
CA VAL A 182 8.50 4.30 26.36
C VAL A 182 7.25 4.75 27.10
N ILE A 183 6.25 5.27 26.40
CA ILE A 183 4.99 5.70 27.04
C ILE A 183 4.31 4.50 27.69
N GLY A 184 4.15 3.38 26.99
CA GLY A 184 3.55 2.18 27.52
C GLY A 184 4.28 1.63 28.74
N TRP A 185 5.62 1.63 28.70
CA TRP A 185 6.44 1.18 29.82
C TRP A 185 6.26 2.08 31.06
N LEU A 186 6.21 3.41 30.86
CA LEU A 186 5.92 4.36 31.93
C LEU A 186 4.50 4.19 32.51
N LEU A 187 3.54 3.70 31.72
CA LEU A 187 2.19 3.35 32.17
C LEU A 187 2.11 1.97 32.85
N GLY A 188 3.23 1.24 32.96
CA GLY A 188 3.28 -0.08 33.58
C GLY A 188 2.95 -1.24 32.63
N GLY A 189 3.06 -1.03 31.32
CA GLY A 189 2.84 -2.08 30.32
C GLY A 189 3.88 -3.19 30.34
N ASP A 190 3.54 -4.32 29.72
CA ASP A 190 4.32 -5.55 29.76
C ASP A 190 5.61 -5.46 28.92
N VAL A 191 6.75 -5.19 29.57
CA VAL A 191 8.07 -5.21 28.93
C VAL A 191 8.86 -6.43 29.39
N GLY A 192 9.41 -7.19 28.45
CA GLY A 192 10.21 -8.37 28.77
C GLY A 192 11.22 -8.74 27.67
N ILE A 193 11.90 -9.87 27.86
CA ILE A 193 12.86 -10.40 26.87
C ILE A 193 12.15 -10.65 25.52
N GLY A 194 10.88 -11.06 25.56
CA GLY A 194 10.04 -11.21 24.38
C GLY A 194 9.93 -9.94 23.54
N THR A 195 9.86 -8.76 24.18
CA THR A 195 9.81 -7.46 23.48
C THR A 195 11.06 -7.21 22.65
N VAL A 196 12.24 -7.54 23.21
CA VAL A 196 13.52 -7.43 22.50
C VAL A 196 13.59 -8.43 21.35
N VAL A 197 13.18 -9.69 21.61
CA VAL A 197 13.12 -10.73 20.58
C VAL A 197 12.20 -10.31 19.43
N TYR A 198 11.01 -9.78 19.72
CA TYR A 198 10.08 -9.28 18.72
C TYR A 198 10.71 -8.15 17.90
N ALA A 199 11.29 -7.14 18.56
CA ALA A 199 11.88 -5.98 17.89
C ALA A 199 12.98 -6.37 16.90
N LEU A 200 13.78 -7.39 17.24
CA LEU A 200 14.84 -7.92 16.37
C LEU A 200 14.29 -8.84 15.26
N ALA A 201 13.27 -9.64 15.55
CA ALA A 201 12.77 -10.67 14.63
C ALA A 201 11.77 -10.12 13.59
N ILE A 202 10.89 -9.21 13.98
CA ILE A 202 9.76 -8.83 13.14
C ILE A 202 10.20 -8.20 11.82
N GLY A 203 11.24 -7.36 11.83
CA GLY A 203 11.75 -6.66 10.65
C GLY A 203 12.18 -7.62 9.53
N PRO A 204 13.13 -8.53 9.77
CA PRO A 204 13.51 -9.57 8.81
C PRO A 204 12.34 -10.46 8.37
N LEU A 205 11.46 -10.86 9.31
CA LEU A 205 10.33 -11.73 8.99
C LEU A 205 9.33 -11.06 8.04
N VAL A 206 8.93 -9.81 8.31
CA VAL A 206 8.00 -9.09 7.42
C VAL A 206 8.62 -8.78 6.06
N HIS A 207 9.94 -8.56 6.00
CA HIS A 207 10.65 -8.40 4.73
C HIS A 207 10.56 -9.65 3.84
N VAL A 208 10.48 -10.83 4.46
CA VAL A 208 10.33 -12.12 3.78
C VAL A 208 8.86 -12.39 3.41
N THR A 209 7.92 -12.15 4.32
CA THR A 209 6.51 -12.54 4.12
C THR A 209 5.75 -11.58 3.21
N ILE A 210 5.96 -10.26 3.33
CA ILE A 210 5.20 -9.26 2.59
C ILE A 210 5.33 -9.45 1.06
N PRO A 211 6.53 -9.52 0.45
CA PRO A 211 6.65 -9.65 -1.01
C PRO A 211 6.03 -10.95 -1.54
N ARG A 212 6.14 -12.06 -0.78
CA ARG A 212 5.58 -13.37 -1.15
C ARG A 212 4.06 -13.41 -1.08
N LEU A 213 3.46 -12.54 -0.27
CA LEU A 213 2.03 -12.51 0.02
C LEU A 213 1.34 -11.27 -0.58
N GLN A 214 2.03 -10.45 -1.36
CA GLN A 214 1.40 -9.37 -2.09
C GLN A 214 0.60 -9.93 -3.27
N LEU A 215 -0.68 -9.57 -3.37
CA LEU A 215 -1.39 -9.72 -4.64
C LEU A 215 -0.81 -8.69 -5.60
N GLU A 216 -0.36 -9.14 -6.76
CA GLU A 216 0.06 -8.24 -7.84
C GLU A 216 -1.00 -7.16 -8.04
N ARG A 217 -0.57 -5.90 -8.00
CA ARG A 217 -1.38 -4.82 -8.55
C ARG A 217 -1.37 -5.07 -10.05
N THR A 218 -2.44 -5.62 -10.60
CA THR A 218 -2.59 -5.67 -12.05
C THR A 218 -2.46 -4.24 -12.54
N SER A 219 -1.34 -3.92 -13.18
CA SER A 219 -1.12 -2.68 -13.89
C SER A 219 -2.13 -2.63 -15.04
N ALA A 220 -3.35 -2.20 -14.75
CA ALA A 220 -4.30 -1.76 -15.77
C ALA A 220 -3.74 -0.46 -16.35
N GLY A 221 -2.76 -0.58 -17.26
CA GLY A 221 -2.10 0.59 -17.85
C GLY A 221 -0.74 0.38 -18.49
N THR A 222 -0.31 -0.82 -18.88
CA THR A 222 0.85 -0.95 -19.80
C THR A 222 0.74 -2.12 -20.80
N ALA A 223 -0.46 -2.64 -21.01
CA ALA A 223 -0.75 -3.63 -22.06
C ALA A 223 -1.49 -3.00 -23.27
N GLY A 224 -1.33 -1.68 -23.48
CA GLY A 224 -1.94 -0.95 -24.60
C GLY A 224 -0.99 -0.09 -25.43
N HIS A 225 0.30 0.00 -25.07
CA HIS A 225 1.28 0.83 -25.80
C HIS A 225 2.34 0.03 -26.57
N ALA A 226 2.22 -1.31 -26.63
CA ALA A 226 3.08 -2.15 -27.47
C ALA A 226 2.45 -2.48 -28.84
N GLY A 227 1.64 -1.56 -29.40
CA GLY A 227 0.92 -1.74 -30.67
C GLY A 227 0.95 -0.53 -31.60
N HIS A 228 1.81 0.45 -31.35
CA HIS A 228 2.02 1.58 -32.27
C HIS A 228 3.52 1.94 -32.35
N ALA A 229 4.33 0.97 -32.78
CA ALA A 229 5.60 1.29 -33.43
C ALA A 229 5.30 1.94 -34.78
N ARG A 230 4.94 3.23 -34.74
CA ARG A 230 4.94 4.11 -35.90
C ARG A 230 6.37 4.09 -36.43
N ARG A 231 6.59 3.54 -37.64
CA ARG A 231 7.85 3.70 -38.35
C ARG A 231 8.15 5.19 -38.44
N VAL A 232 9.09 5.66 -37.63
CA VAL A 232 9.72 6.96 -37.81
C VAL A 232 10.63 6.79 -39.02
N ALA A 233 10.22 7.38 -40.15
CA ALA A 233 11.11 7.54 -41.29
C ALA A 233 12.28 8.45 -40.88
N PRO A 234 13.53 8.13 -41.22
CA PRO A 234 14.66 9.00 -40.90
C PRO A 234 14.58 10.26 -41.77
N ALA A 235 14.49 11.42 -41.12
CA ALA A 235 14.66 12.72 -41.75
C ALA A 235 16.12 12.89 -42.19
N GLY A 236 16.34 13.07 -43.50
CA GLY A 236 17.67 13.37 -44.04
C GLY A 236 17.83 13.06 -45.52
N GLN A 237 17.10 13.76 -46.39
CA GLN A 237 17.54 13.95 -47.79
C GLN A 237 17.26 15.40 -48.22
N PRO A 238 18.21 16.09 -48.88
CA PRO A 238 17.99 17.43 -49.41
C PRO A 238 17.05 17.40 -50.61
N VAL A 239 16.18 18.40 -50.71
CA VAL A 239 15.27 18.62 -51.84
C VAL A 239 16.08 19.03 -53.08
N PRO A 240 16.01 18.33 -54.23
CA PRO A 240 16.64 18.80 -55.45
C PRO A 240 15.78 19.88 -56.13
N ALA A 241 16.47 20.88 -56.66
CA ALA A 241 15.91 22.03 -57.34
C ALA A 241 15.10 21.65 -58.58
N ALA A 242 14.01 22.39 -58.83
CA ALA A 242 13.18 22.28 -60.01
C ALA A 242 14.00 22.53 -61.28
N GLU A 243 14.06 21.54 -62.17
CA GLU A 243 14.66 21.66 -63.48
C GLU A 243 13.55 21.83 -64.54
N PHE A 244 13.69 22.90 -65.32
CA PHE A 244 12.84 23.30 -66.43
C PHE A 244 12.75 22.19 -67.48
N VAL A 245 11.53 21.71 -67.77
CA VAL A 245 11.24 20.87 -68.94
C VAL A 245 10.62 21.76 -70.03
N GLY A 246 11.33 21.86 -71.16
CA GLY A 246 10.94 22.64 -72.33
C GLY A 246 9.71 22.08 -73.09
N PRO A 247 9.26 22.78 -74.15
CA PRO A 247 8.00 22.48 -74.82
C PRO A 247 8.07 21.17 -75.62
N VAL A 248 7.07 20.31 -75.43
CA VAL A 248 6.86 19.09 -76.23
C VAL A 248 5.82 19.39 -77.31
N GLU A 249 6.19 19.08 -78.56
CA GLU A 249 5.43 19.28 -79.80
C GLU A 249 4.11 18.46 -79.86
N PRO A 250 3.13 18.88 -80.70
CA PRO A 250 1.84 18.21 -80.82
C PRO A 250 1.89 17.03 -81.80
N THR A 251 1.39 15.87 -81.38
CA THR A 251 1.09 14.72 -82.27
C THR A 251 -0.43 14.52 -82.45
N PRO A 252 -0.85 13.98 -83.61
CA PRO A 252 -2.11 14.35 -84.26
C PRO A 252 -3.35 13.55 -83.86
N VAL A 253 -4.48 14.16 -84.21
CA VAL A 253 -5.88 13.73 -84.07
C VAL A 253 -6.17 12.44 -84.85
N ALA A 254 -6.79 11.46 -84.17
CA ALA A 254 -7.49 10.35 -84.82
C ALA A 254 -9.01 10.47 -84.56
N VAL A 255 -9.75 10.67 -85.65
CA VAL A 255 -11.20 10.69 -85.76
C VAL A 255 -11.70 9.26 -85.99
N CYS A 256 -12.74 8.83 -85.26
CA CYS A 256 -13.77 7.84 -85.67
C CYS A 256 -14.90 7.93 -84.61
N ALA A 257 -15.96 8.70 -84.83
CA ALA A 257 -17.20 8.32 -85.52
C ALA A 257 -18.00 7.21 -84.80
N GLY A 258 -19.20 7.55 -84.31
CA GLY A 258 -20.27 6.58 -84.02
C GLY A 258 -21.07 6.81 -82.74
N ALA A 259 -21.97 7.81 -82.75
CA ALA A 259 -23.24 7.72 -82.01
C ALA A 259 -24.20 6.82 -82.84
N PRO A 260 -25.32 6.25 -82.29
CA PRO A 260 -26.42 7.10 -81.84
C PRO A 260 -27.28 6.57 -80.66
N SER A 261 -27.80 7.55 -79.91
CA SER A 261 -29.20 7.71 -79.45
C SER A 261 -29.95 6.63 -78.64
N LEU A 262 -30.44 7.15 -77.50
CA LEU A 262 -31.83 7.10 -76.99
C LEU A 262 -32.33 5.85 -76.22
N ILE A 263 -32.91 6.21 -75.06
CA ILE A 263 -33.74 5.49 -74.07
C ILE A 263 -32.96 4.74 -72.99
#